data_AF-A0A1F9UT22-F1
#
_entry.id   AF-A0A1F9UT22-F1
#
_cell.length_a   1.000
_cell.length_b   1.000
_cell.length_c   1.000
_cell.angle_alpha   90.00
_cell.angle_beta   90.00
_cell.angle_gamma   90.00
#
_symmetry.space_group_name_H-M   'P 1'
#
loop_
_entity.id
_entity.type
_entity.pdbx_description
1 polymer ?
#
loop_
_entity_poly.entity_id
_entity_poly.type
_entity_poly.pdbx_seq_one_letter_code
_entity_poly.pdbx_strand_id
1 'polypeptide(L)'
;MTQKLLEALPELTSYHDRALAASENDGEWSGQHIAYEEVMSKAIKEMLRAEQPDERLLHKIFDFLEMLAKHPEEHVQEVAHNSVCEPICSDELTLQRARKYMGPTTKDFCKAIVTWEPPAGGR
;
A
#
# COMPACT_ATOMS: atom_id res chain seq x y z
N MET A 1 8.55 10.69 -9.13
CA MET A 1 8.36 9.26 -8.82
C MET A 1 6.91 8.81 -9.10
N THR A 2 5.92 9.60 -8.69
CA THR A 2 4.47 9.36 -8.91
C THR A 2 4.07 9.04 -10.34
N GLN A 3 4.71 9.66 -11.34
CA GLN A 3 4.42 9.38 -12.75
C GLN A 3 4.74 7.92 -13.14
N LYS A 4 5.86 7.35 -12.65
CA LYS A 4 6.22 5.94 -12.91
C LYS A 4 5.27 4.96 -12.19
N LEU A 5 4.71 5.36 -11.06
CA LEU A 5 3.67 4.59 -10.37
C LEU A 5 2.39 4.54 -11.20
N LEU A 6 1.93 5.69 -11.69
CA LEU A 6 0.72 5.77 -12.52
C LEU A 6 0.92 5.09 -13.88
N GLU A 7 2.14 5.06 -14.42
CA GLU A 7 2.49 4.25 -15.60
C GLU A 7 2.39 2.75 -15.31
N ALA A 8 2.84 2.30 -14.13
CA ALA A 8 2.79 0.90 -13.74
C ALA A 8 1.39 0.43 -13.30
N LEU A 9 0.60 1.33 -12.71
CA LEU A 9 -0.73 1.10 -12.16
C LEU A 9 -1.69 2.21 -12.62
N PRO A 10 -2.03 2.27 -13.92
CA PRO A 10 -2.89 3.32 -14.47
C PRO A 10 -4.28 3.33 -13.84
N GLU A 11 -4.73 2.21 -13.29
CA GLU A 11 -5.98 2.09 -12.53
C GLU A 11 -6.02 3.00 -11.28
N LEU A 12 -4.86 3.42 -10.76
CA LEU A 12 -4.77 4.32 -9.60
C LEU A 12 -4.90 5.81 -9.97
N THR A 13 -4.96 6.16 -11.26
CA THR A 13 -5.04 7.56 -11.72
C THR A 13 -6.24 8.29 -11.12
N SER A 14 -7.40 7.64 -11.06
CA SER A 14 -8.61 8.23 -10.47
C SER A 14 -8.54 8.43 -8.95
N TYR A 15 -7.70 7.67 -8.25
CA TYR A 15 -7.43 7.88 -6.82
C TYR A 15 -6.44 9.02 -6.62
N HIS A 16 -5.41 9.08 -7.46
CA HIS A 16 -4.44 10.18 -7.48
C HIS A 16 -5.13 11.52 -7.74
N ASP A 17 -5.97 11.63 -8.76
CA ASP A 17 -6.63 12.89 -9.11
C ASP A 17 -7.58 13.36 -8.01
N ARG A 18 -8.30 12.43 -7.36
CA ARG A 18 -9.15 12.75 -6.21
C ARG A 18 -8.34 13.24 -5.00
N ALA A 19 -7.22 12.59 -4.71
CA ALA A 19 -6.36 13.00 -3.62
C ALA A 19 -5.68 14.34 -3.89
N LEU A 20 -5.28 14.59 -5.14
CA LEU A 20 -4.73 15.88 -5.57
C LEU A 20 -5.77 16.99 -5.38
N ALA A 21 -7.00 16.78 -5.87
CA ALA A 21 -8.11 17.72 -5.71
C ALA A 21 -8.47 17.96 -4.23
N ALA A 22 -8.39 16.93 -3.38
CA ALA A 22 -8.58 17.10 -1.94
C ALA A 22 -7.45 17.95 -1.30
N SER A 23 -6.20 17.72 -1.70
CA SER A 23 -5.05 18.46 -1.17
C SER A 23 -5.00 19.93 -1.63
N GLU A 24 -5.44 20.23 -2.85
CA GLU A 24 -5.54 21.61 -3.36
C GLU A 24 -6.54 22.45 -2.57
N ASN A 25 -7.55 21.82 -1.96
CA ASN A 25 -8.52 22.51 -1.11
C ASN A 25 -8.00 22.82 0.30
N ASP A 26 -7.03 22.05 0.81
CA ASP A 26 -6.48 22.19 2.17
C ASP A 26 -5.19 23.03 2.23
N GLY A 27 -4.65 23.48 1.09
CA GLY A 27 -3.59 24.50 1.01
C GLY A 27 -2.18 24.06 1.44
N GLU A 28 -2.00 22.85 1.96
CA GLU A 28 -0.69 22.30 2.34
C GLU A 28 -0.27 21.16 1.41
N TRP A 29 0.48 21.50 0.36
CA TRP A 29 1.18 20.50 -0.43
C TRP A 29 2.47 20.10 0.26
N SER A 30 2.42 19.07 1.08
CA SER A 30 3.64 18.39 1.54
C SER A 30 4.08 17.42 0.43
N GLY A 31 5.39 17.36 0.14
CA GLY A 31 5.95 16.94 -1.15
C GLY A 31 5.63 15.51 -1.67
N GLN A 32 6.30 15.10 -2.76
CA GLN A 32 6.06 13.83 -3.49
C GLN A 32 5.97 12.55 -2.63
N HIS A 33 6.50 12.57 -1.41
CA HIS A 33 6.39 11.49 -0.43
C HIS A 33 4.96 11.31 0.14
N ILE A 34 4.20 12.40 0.33
CA ILE A 34 2.79 12.34 0.74
C ILE A 34 1.91 11.75 -0.35
N ALA A 35 2.26 11.94 -1.63
CA ALA A 35 1.51 11.34 -2.72
C ALA A 35 1.55 9.80 -2.71
N TYR A 36 2.59 9.17 -2.16
CA TYR A 36 2.62 7.71 -2.00
C TYR A 36 1.85 7.28 -0.75
N GLU A 37 2.16 7.92 0.38
CA GLU A 37 1.57 7.55 1.65
C GLU A 37 0.06 7.81 1.67
N GLU A 38 -0.37 9.02 1.34
CA GLU A 38 -1.77 9.38 1.42
C GLU A 38 -2.61 8.81 0.28
N VAL A 39 -2.11 8.80 -0.96
CA VAL A 39 -2.93 8.31 -2.08
C VAL A 39 -3.00 6.79 -2.07
N MET A 40 -1.86 6.11 -2.04
CA MET A 40 -1.88 4.65 -2.14
C MET A 40 -2.40 4.00 -0.87
N SER A 41 -1.96 4.42 0.32
CA SER A 41 -2.41 3.74 1.53
C SER A 41 -3.90 3.98 1.79
N LYS A 42 -4.44 5.19 1.54
CA LYS A 42 -5.89 5.46 1.67
C LYS A 42 -6.67 4.71 0.60
N ALA A 43 -6.23 4.72 -0.67
CA ALA A 43 -6.90 3.96 -1.73
C ALA A 43 -6.96 2.47 -1.42
N ILE A 44 -5.85 1.88 -0.99
CA ILE A 44 -5.78 0.46 -0.63
C ILE A 44 -6.69 0.17 0.56
N LYS A 45 -6.68 1.03 1.60
CA LYS A 45 -7.59 0.89 2.75
C LYS A 45 -9.06 0.96 2.33
N GLU A 46 -9.44 1.91 1.47
CA GLU A 46 -10.80 2.03 0.94
C GLU A 46 -11.20 0.78 0.15
N MET A 47 -10.34 0.30 -0.75
CA MET A 47 -10.59 -0.91 -1.53
C MET A 47 -10.75 -2.14 -0.63
N LEU A 48 -9.89 -2.30 0.38
CA LEU A 48 -10.00 -3.39 1.37
C LEU A 48 -11.23 -3.25 2.27
N ARG A 49 -11.79 -2.04 2.41
CA ARG A 49 -12.97 -1.77 3.24
C ARG A 49 -14.28 -1.91 2.51
N ALA A 50 -14.26 -1.89 1.17
CA ALA A 50 -15.43 -2.07 0.34
C ALA A 50 -16.15 -3.41 0.59
N GLU A 51 -17.46 -3.42 0.45
CA GLU A 51 -18.29 -4.64 0.55
C GLU A 51 -17.95 -5.65 -0.57
N GLN A 52 -17.61 -5.13 -1.75
CA GLN A 52 -17.15 -5.90 -2.91
C GLN A 52 -15.82 -5.30 -3.40
N PRO A 53 -14.69 -5.73 -2.83
CA PRO A 53 -13.37 -5.25 -3.25
C PRO A 53 -13.04 -5.72 -4.68
N ASP A 54 -12.36 -4.87 -5.45
CA ASP A 54 -11.76 -5.30 -6.72
C ASP A 54 -10.51 -6.15 -6.43
N GLU A 55 -10.74 -7.45 -6.23
CA GLU A 55 -9.71 -8.45 -5.93
C GLU A 55 -8.58 -8.45 -6.99
N ARG A 56 -8.92 -8.23 -8.26
CA ARG A 56 -7.93 -8.23 -9.35
C ARG A 56 -7.00 -7.04 -9.24
N LEU A 57 -7.54 -5.86 -8.97
CA LEU A 57 -6.75 -4.65 -8.77
C LEU A 57 -5.91 -4.76 -7.50
N LEU A 58 -6.47 -5.27 -6.41
CA LEU A 58 -5.73 -5.50 -5.17
C LEU A 58 -4.54 -6.45 -5.39
N HIS A 59 -4.73 -7.57 -6.12
CA HIS A 59 -3.62 -8.45 -6.47
C HIS A 59 -2.52 -7.73 -7.25
N LYS A 60 -2.87 -6.95 -8.28
CA LYS A 60 -1.88 -6.16 -9.05
C LYS A 60 -1.10 -5.18 -8.19
N ILE A 61 -1.80 -4.49 -7.28
CA ILE A 61 -1.16 -3.52 -6.38
C ILE A 61 -0.19 -4.22 -5.43
N PHE A 62 -0.62 -5.31 -4.78
CA PHE A 62 0.26 -6.03 -3.85
C PHE A 62 1.42 -6.74 -4.55
N ASP A 63 1.25 -7.22 -5.78
CA ASP A 63 2.35 -7.74 -6.60
C ASP A 63 3.38 -6.64 -6.93
N PHE A 64 2.90 -5.42 -7.23
CA PHE A 64 3.77 -4.27 -7.44
C PHE A 64 4.50 -3.86 -6.15
N LEU A 65 3.82 -3.86 -5.00
CA LEU A 65 4.45 -3.58 -3.70
C LEU A 65 5.51 -4.63 -3.35
N GLU A 66 5.25 -5.90 -3.64
CA GLU A 66 6.21 -6.99 -3.46
C GLU A 66 7.44 -6.83 -4.36
N MET A 67 7.25 -6.36 -5.59
CA MET A 67 8.36 -6.03 -6.49
C MET A 67 9.21 -4.89 -5.94
N LEU A 68 8.59 -3.82 -5.41
CA LEU A 68 9.32 -2.71 -4.77
C LEU A 68 10.06 -3.17 -3.51
N ALA A 69 9.43 -4.01 -2.70
CA ALA A 69 10.03 -4.57 -1.48
C ALA A 69 11.25 -5.46 -1.77
N LYS A 70 11.31 -6.08 -2.95
CA LYS A 70 12.44 -6.91 -3.41
C LYS A 70 13.50 -6.13 -4.19
N HIS A 71 13.31 -4.84 -4.40
CA HIS A 71 14.21 -4.03 -5.22
C HIS A 71 15.61 -3.98 -4.56
N PRO A 72 16.72 -4.08 -5.30
CA PRO A 72 18.07 -4.12 -4.71
C PRO A 72 18.47 -2.81 -4.00
N GLU A 73 17.85 -1.69 -4.38
CA GLU A 73 18.12 -0.38 -3.76
C GLU A 73 17.25 -0.18 -2.52
N GLU A 74 17.89 -0.03 -1.37
CA GLU A 74 17.26 0.10 -0.04
C GLU A 74 16.22 1.22 0.02
N HIS A 75 16.51 2.38 -0.59
CA HIS A 75 15.56 3.51 -0.60
C HIS A 75 14.22 3.19 -1.30
N VAL A 76 14.17 2.18 -2.19
CA VAL A 76 12.92 1.76 -2.85
C VAL A 76 12.15 0.83 -1.92
N GLN A 77 12.86 -0.04 -1.21
CA GLN A 77 12.29 -0.89 -0.18
C GLN A 77 11.68 -0.05 0.94
N GLU A 78 12.38 1.00 1.38
CA GLU A 78 11.89 1.95 2.40
C GLU A 78 10.59 2.64 1.98
N VAL A 79 10.43 3.00 0.70
CA VAL A 79 9.18 3.58 0.20
C VAL A 79 8.03 2.55 0.28
N ALA A 80 8.27 1.29 -0.09
CA ALA A 80 7.26 0.24 0.05
C ALA A 80 6.93 -0.02 1.52
N HIS A 81 7.95 -0.03 2.39
CA HIS A 81 7.81 -0.26 3.82
C HIS A 81 7.06 0.88 4.51
N ASN A 82 7.61 2.08 4.53
CA ASN A 82 7.13 3.21 5.32
C ASN A 82 5.86 3.84 4.72
N SER A 83 5.79 3.98 3.40
CA SER A 83 4.67 4.70 2.79
C SER A 83 3.44 3.83 2.55
N VAL A 84 3.56 2.50 2.57
CA VAL A 84 2.44 1.61 2.22
C VAL A 84 2.23 0.49 3.22
N CYS A 85 3.26 -0.34 3.47
CA CYS A 85 3.12 -1.46 4.39
C CYS A 85 2.82 -0.97 5.81
N GLU A 86 3.59 -0.03 6.36
CA GLU A 86 3.38 0.48 7.71
C GLU A 86 1.95 1.00 7.97
N PRO A 87 1.36 1.88 7.13
CA PRO A 87 -0.02 2.29 7.27
C PRO A 87 -1.05 1.15 7.19
N ILE A 88 -0.79 0.10 6.40
CA ILE A 88 -1.68 -1.06 6.21
C ILE A 88 -1.55 -2.03 7.39
N CYS A 89 -0.33 -2.35 7.82
CA CYS A 89 -0.06 -3.32 8.87
C CYS A 89 -0.44 -2.77 10.26
N SER A 90 -0.38 -1.44 10.45
CA SER A 90 -0.73 -0.79 11.73
C SER A 90 -2.23 -0.78 12.04
N ASP A 91 -3.10 -1.04 11.05
CA ASP A 91 -4.55 -1.18 11.27
C ASP A 91 -4.95 -2.66 11.18
N GLU A 92 -5.31 -3.27 12.32
CA GLU A 92 -5.54 -4.71 12.41
C GLU A 92 -6.59 -5.22 11.41
N LEU A 93 -7.69 -4.50 11.25
CA LEU A 93 -8.76 -4.86 10.32
C LEU A 93 -8.30 -4.80 8.86
N THR A 94 -7.55 -3.75 8.48
CA THR A 94 -6.98 -3.64 7.14
C THR A 94 -5.94 -4.75 6.91
N LEU A 95 -5.07 -5.01 7.89
CA LEU A 95 -4.06 -6.08 7.79
C LEU A 95 -4.71 -7.44 7.57
N GLN A 96 -5.75 -7.80 8.35
CA GLN A 96 -6.45 -9.08 8.19
C GLN A 96 -6.96 -9.28 6.76
N ARG A 97 -7.48 -8.21 6.13
CA ARG A 97 -7.99 -8.25 4.76
C ARG A 97 -6.88 -8.21 3.71
N ALA A 98 -5.80 -7.50 3.98
CA ALA A 98 -4.66 -7.35 3.08
C ALA A 98 -3.80 -8.63 2.97
N ARG A 99 -3.74 -9.44 4.05
CA ARG A 99 -2.85 -10.62 4.16
C ARG A 99 -2.90 -11.59 2.98
N LYS A 100 -4.07 -11.78 2.37
CA LYS A 100 -4.24 -12.71 1.25
C LYS A 100 -3.60 -12.23 -0.05
N TYR A 101 -3.38 -10.92 -0.19
CA TYR A 101 -2.75 -10.33 -1.37
C TYR A 101 -1.24 -10.12 -1.19
N MET A 102 -0.76 -9.96 0.05
CA MET A 102 0.65 -9.72 0.34
C MET A 102 1.56 -10.89 -0.07
N GLY A 103 2.69 -10.54 -0.69
CA GLY A 103 3.78 -11.48 -0.96
C GLY A 103 4.68 -11.75 0.25
N PRO A 104 5.69 -12.64 0.12
CA PRO A 104 6.58 -13.00 1.21
C PRO A 104 7.31 -11.81 1.86
N THR A 105 7.91 -10.92 1.05
CA THR A 105 8.72 -9.82 1.57
C THR A 105 7.87 -8.74 2.23
N THR A 106 6.73 -8.40 1.62
CA THR A 106 5.75 -7.47 2.21
C THR A 106 5.10 -8.02 3.48
N LYS A 107 4.93 -9.35 3.59
CA LYS A 107 4.55 -9.99 4.86
C LYS A 107 5.62 -9.84 5.92
N ASP A 108 6.89 -10.05 5.59
CA ASP A 108 8.01 -9.92 6.51
C ASP A 108 8.14 -8.48 7.05
N PHE A 109 7.92 -7.47 6.20
CA PHE A 109 7.80 -6.08 6.63
C PHE A 109 6.72 -5.91 7.70
N CYS A 110 5.51 -6.46 7.50
CA CYS A 110 4.47 -6.39 8.53
C CYS A 110 4.89 -7.04 9.85
N LYS A 111 5.67 -8.14 9.84
CA LYS A 111 6.12 -8.79 11.10
C LYS A 111 7.10 -7.93 11.90
N ALA A 112 7.83 -7.04 11.22
CA ALA A 112 8.71 -6.09 11.88
C ALA A 112 7.94 -4.92 12.50
N ILE A 113 6.79 -4.56 11.92
CA ILE A 113 5.93 -3.44 12.35
C ILE A 113 4.99 -3.85 13.49
N VAL A 114 4.34 -5.00 13.36
CA VAL A 114 3.48 -5.57 14.39
C VAL A 114 4.14 -6.81 14.95
N THR A 115 4.19 -6.96 16.29
CA THR A 115 4.52 -8.24 16.93
C THR A 115 3.48 -9.28 16.54
N TRP A 116 3.69 -9.90 15.38
CA TRP A 116 2.77 -10.82 14.75
C TRP A 116 3.32 -12.23 14.86
N GLU A 117 2.63 -13.07 15.63
CA GLU A 117 2.82 -14.52 15.54
C GLU A 117 1.95 -15.06 14.39
N PRO A 118 2.50 -15.84 13.45
CA PRO A 118 1.68 -16.53 12.48
C PRO A 118 0.67 -17.44 13.20
N PRO A 119 -0.57 -17.58 12.68
CA PRO A 119 -1.51 -18.54 13.27
C PRO A 119 -0.83 -19.90 13.27
N ALA A 120 -0.75 -20.53 14.45
CA ALA A 120 -0.16 -21.85 14.61
C ALA A 120 -0.80 -22.78 13.58
N GLY A 121 0.01 -23.24 12.62
CA GLY A 121 -0.44 -24.16 11.59
C GLY A 121 -1.13 -25.34 12.25
N GLY A 122 -2.42 -25.52 11.91
CA GLY A 122 -3.15 -26.73 12.24
C GLY A 122 -2.39 -27.92 11.70
N ARG A 123 -2.21 -28.92 12.56
CA ARG A 123 -1.48 -30.17 12.34
C ARG A 123 -1.98 -30.92 11.11
#